data_AF-A0A1H5U820-F1
#
_entry.id   AF-A0A1H5U820-F1
#
_cell.length_a   1.000
_cell.length_b   1.000
_cell.length_c   1.000
_cell.angle_alpha   90.00
_cell.angle_beta   90.00
_cell.angle_gamma   90.00
#
_symmetry.space_group_name_H-M   'P 1'
#
loop_
_entity.id
_entity.type
_entity.pdbx_description
1 polymer ?
#
loop_
_entity_poly.entity_id
_entity_poly.type
_entity_poly.pdbx_seq_one_letter_code
_entity_poly.pdbx_strand_id
1 'polypeptide(L)'
;MKIMFRTAVQSLMFAAGIAVASPVMANAQQVPGPHPAYIHALSDLRAARHFLNDGWAWEPVRRDDNAAIREIDAAINEIKLASIDDGKGLSDPFPIDTRLSPHDRFRKANELLWSAHNDLAKAEDVPSSRGLRNRAIIHVDRAHQIVDAAQRTAHWE
;
A
#
# COMPACT_ATOMS: atom_id res chain seq x y z
N MET A 1 -87.46 0.93 -39.85
CA MET A 1 -88.09 -0.24 -39.21
C MET A 1 -87.08 -1.39 -39.20
N LYS A 2 -86.77 -1.95 -38.01
CA LYS A 2 -85.99 -3.19 -37.71
C LYS A 2 -84.51 -3.19 -38.17
N ILE A 3 -83.52 -2.92 -37.30
CA ILE A 3 -82.92 -3.73 -36.22
C ILE A 3 -81.95 -4.83 -36.73
N MET A 4 -80.71 -4.71 -36.26
CA MET A 4 -79.75 -5.75 -35.82
C MET A 4 -78.71 -6.38 -36.77
N PHE A 5 -77.45 -6.26 -36.32
CA PHE A 5 -76.58 -7.34 -35.78
C PHE A 5 -75.21 -7.52 -36.45
N ARG A 6 -74.19 -7.53 -35.56
CA ARG A 6 -72.98 -8.39 -35.50
C ARG A 6 -71.63 -7.80 -35.96
N THR A 7 -70.75 -7.65 -34.95
CA THR A 7 -69.34 -8.13 -34.85
C THR A 7 -68.42 -7.95 -36.08
N ALA A 8 -67.18 -7.48 -36.00
CA ALA A 8 -66.14 -7.77 -35.02
C ALA A 8 -64.94 -6.80 -35.17
N VAL A 9 -64.28 -6.56 -34.02
CA VAL A 9 -62.85 -6.33 -33.76
C VAL A 9 -61.88 -6.31 -34.96
N GLN A 10 -61.08 -5.24 -35.07
CA GLN A 10 -59.71 -5.17 -35.63
C GLN A 10 -59.28 -3.69 -35.60
N SER A 11 -58.12 -3.21 -35.15
CA SER A 11 -56.92 -3.76 -34.51
C SER A 11 -56.23 -2.56 -33.84
N LEU A 12 -55.89 -2.67 -32.55
CA LEU A 12 -55.12 -1.63 -31.86
C LEU A 12 -53.62 -1.90 -32.11
N MET A 13 -53.01 -1.04 -32.92
CA MET A 13 -51.56 -1.03 -33.15
C MET A 13 -50.84 -0.52 -31.90
N PHE A 14 -50.36 -1.43 -31.06
CA PHE A 14 -49.32 -1.12 -30.06
C PHE A 14 -47.95 -1.42 -30.68
N ALA A 15 -47.27 -0.38 -31.15
CA ALA A 15 -45.86 -0.46 -31.51
C ALA A 15 -45.02 -0.55 -30.23
N ALA A 16 -44.58 -1.77 -29.88
CA ALA A 16 -43.62 -2.00 -28.82
C ALA A 16 -42.20 -1.68 -29.35
N GLY A 17 -41.69 -0.50 -29.00
CA GLY A 17 -40.27 -0.17 -29.16
C GLY A 17 -39.44 -0.93 -28.14
N ILE A 18 -38.73 -1.96 -28.57
CA ILE A 18 -37.73 -2.63 -27.73
C ILE A 18 -36.49 -1.73 -27.71
N ALA A 19 -36.33 -0.95 -26.65
CA ALA A 19 -35.08 -0.29 -26.34
C ALA A 19 -34.07 -1.36 -25.92
N VAL A 20 -33.11 -1.67 -26.80
CA VAL A 20 -31.97 -2.54 -26.47
C VAL A 20 -31.06 -1.73 -25.54
N ALA A 21 -31.28 -1.89 -24.23
CA ALA A 21 -30.33 -1.43 -23.23
C ALA A 21 -29.06 -2.26 -23.38
N SER A 22 -28.08 -1.72 -24.11
CA SER A 22 -26.75 -2.32 -24.17
C SER A 22 -26.15 -2.26 -22.77
N PRO A 23 -25.69 -3.39 -22.19
CA PRO A 23 -24.92 -3.32 -20.96
C PRO A 23 -23.61 -2.61 -21.32
N VAL A 24 -23.46 -1.37 -20.87
CA VAL A 24 -22.14 -0.75 -20.73
C VAL A 24 -21.40 -1.67 -19.78
N MET A 25 -20.55 -2.54 -20.33
CA MET A 25 -19.55 -3.23 -19.53
C MET A 25 -18.67 -2.12 -18.98
N ALA A 26 -18.93 -1.75 -17.73
CA ALA A 26 -18.03 -0.94 -16.95
C ALA A 26 -16.74 -1.77 -16.82
N ASN A 27 -15.85 -1.62 -17.79
CA ASN A 27 -14.45 -1.82 -17.53
C ASN A 27 -14.13 -0.81 -16.44
N ALA A 28 -14.11 -1.28 -15.19
CA ALA A 28 -13.33 -0.62 -14.16
C ALA A 28 -11.89 -0.63 -14.70
N GLN A 29 -11.55 0.35 -15.53
CA GLN A 29 -10.17 0.80 -15.62
C GLN A 29 -9.77 0.95 -14.17
N GLN A 30 -8.87 0.08 -13.70
CA GLN A 30 -8.23 0.21 -12.41
C GLN A 30 -7.54 1.56 -12.46
N VAL A 31 -8.27 2.60 -12.06
CA VAL A 31 -7.72 3.91 -11.79
C VAL A 31 -6.66 3.63 -10.75
N PRO A 32 -5.39 4.00 -10.99
CA PRO A 32 -4.37 3.94 -9.96
C PRO A 32 -4.89 4.78 -8.79
N GLY A 33 -5.40 4.10 -7.77
CA GLY A 33 -5.82 4.66 -6.50
C GLY A 33 -4.95 4.01 -5.43
N PRO A 34 -4.88 4.59 -4.23
CA PRO A 34 -4.07 4.02 -3.16
C PRO A 34 -4.46 2.56 -2.90
N HIS A 35 -3.57 1.62 -3.23
CA HIS A 35 -3.76 0.22 -2.87
C HIS A 35 -3.69 0.13 -1.34
N PRO A 36 -4.70 -0.45 -0.66
CA PRO A 36 -4.68 -0.53 0.80
C PRO A 36 -3.38 -1.10 1.36
N ALA A 37 -2.81 -2.12 0.71
CA ALA A 37 -1.52 -2.70 1.06
C ALA A 37 -0.35 -1.70 0.99
N TYR A 38 -0.35 -0.76 0.04
CA TYR A 38 0.65 0.31 -0.01
C TYR A 38 0.49 1.31 1.14
N ILE A 39 -0.74 1.63 1.55
CA ILE A 39 -0.98 2.48 2.72
C ILE A 39 -0.45 1.82 3.99
N HIS A 40 -0.74 0.52 4.17
CA HIS A 40 -0.23 -0.24 5.31
C HIS A 40 1.29 -0.31 5.31
N ALA A 41 1.91 -0.68 4.19
CA ALA A 41 3.37 -0.70 4.06
C ALA A 41 4.00 0.67 4.35
N LEU A 42 3.44 1.76 3.82
CA LEU A 42 3.92 3.12 4.09
C LEU A 42 3.80 3.50 5.58
N SER A 43 2.74 3.06 6.26
CA SER A 43 2.58 3.27 7.70
C SER A 43 3.66 2.51 8.49
N ASP A 44 3.88 1.23 8.16
CA ASP A 44 4.85 0.38 8.84
C ASP A 44 6.29 0.87 8.63
N LEU A 45 6.64 1.31 7.42
CA LEU A 45 7.97 1.85 7.12
C LEU A 45 8.26 3.13 7.90
N ARG A 46 7.28 4.04 8.03
CA ARG A 46 7.44 5.26 8.84
C ARG A 46 7.57 4.97 10.33
N ALA A 47 6.83 3.97 10.81
CA ALA A 47 6.97 3.48 12.18
C ALA A 47 8.37 2.89 12.42
N ALA A 48 8.84 2.03 11.51
CA ALA A 48 10.16 1.41 11.60
C ALA A 48 11.26 2.48 11.63
N ARG A 49 11.19 3.48 10.75
CA ARG A 49 12.10 4.64 10.74
C ARG A 49 12.19 5.34 12.09
N HIS A 50 11.06 5.53 12.77
CA HIS A 50 11.03 6.18 14.09
C HIS A 50 11.66 5.32 15.17
N PHE A 51 11.54 4.00 15.12
CA PHE A 51 12.20 3.11 16.08
C PHE A 51 13.73 3.11 15.95
N LEU A 52 14.25 3.39 14.75
CA LEU A 52 15.68 3.44 14.46
C LEU A 52 16.32 4.77 14.90
N ASN A 53 15.62 5.89 14.72
CA ASN A 53 16.15 7.25 14.91
C ASN A 53 16.41 7.69 16.38
N ASP A 54 17.37 7.08 17.09
CA ASP A 54 17.56 7.29 18.53
C ASP A 54 18.89 7.93 18.95
N GLY A 55 19.71 8.40 18.00
CA GLY A 55 20.93 9.13 18.34
C GLY A 55 21.97 8.30 19.10
N TRP A 56 22.13 7.02 18.72
CA TRP A 56 23.06 6.06 19.31
C TRP A 56 24.46 6.66 19.55
N ALA A 57 24.99 6.54 20.77
CA ALA A 57 26.35 7.02 21.09
C ALA A 57 27.45 6.16 20.44
N TRP A 58 27.21 4.85 20.32
CA TRP A 58 28.13 3.89 19.72
C TRP A 58 28.12 3.96 18.18
N GLU A 59 29.30 4.17 17.58
CA GLU A 59 29.44 4.44 16.15
C GLU A 59 28.98 3.30 15.23
N PRO A 60 29.35 2.01 15.45
CA PRO A 60 28.91 0.91 14.59
C PRO A 60 27.37 0.80 14.52
N VAL A 61 26.69 0.81 15.66
CA VAL A 61 25.22 0.77 15.69
C VAL A 61 24.62 2.02 15.06
N ARG A 62 25.15 3.22 15.36
CA ARG A 62 24.71 4.46 14.70
C ARG A 62 24.85 4.40 13.19
N ARG A 63 25.94 3.83 12.67
CA ARG A 63 26.20 3.72 11.24
C ARG A 63 25.19 2.79 10.57
N ASP A 64 24.93 1.64 11.16
CA ASP A 64 23.98 0.66 10.64
C ASP A 64 22.55 1.20 10.71
N ASP A 65 22.19 1.83 11.83
CA ASP A 65 20.91 2.50 12.02
C ASP A 65 20.65 3.54 10.92
N ASN A 66 21.61 4.44 10.67
CA ASN A 66 21.52 5.41 9.59
C ASN A 66 21.47 4.76 8.20
N ALA A 67 22.12 3.60 8.01
CA ALA A 67 22.06 2.86 6.75
C ALA A 67 20.67 2.25 6.53
N ALA A 68 20.08 1.65 7.55
CA ALA A 68 18.71 1.15 7.50
C ALA A 68 17.70 2.27 7.21
N ILE A 69 17.83 3.43 7.87
CA ILE A 69 16.98 4.60 7.62
C ILE A 69 17.03 5.04 6.15
N ARG A 70 18.22 5.07 5.53
CA ARG A 70 18.34 5.43 4.10
C ARG A 70 17.63 4.45 3.18
N GLU A 71 17.70 3.15 3.47
CA GLU A 71 16.99 2.12 2.71
C GLU A 71 15.46 2.27 2.91
N ILE A 72 15.00 2.53 4.14
CA ILE A 72 13.58 2.80 4.41
C ILE A 72 13.08 4.04 3.65
N ASP A 73 13.85 5.13 3.66
CA ASP A 73 13.51 6.36 2.95
C ASP A 73 13.41 6.11 1.43
N ALA A 74 14.33 5.30 0.88
CA ALA A 74 14.28 4.89 -0.52
C ALA A 74 13.02 4.04 -0.82
N ALA A 75 12.69 3.06 0.03
CA ALA A 75 11.49 2.24 -0.11
C ALA A 75 10.21 3.09 -0.10
N ILE A 76 10.08 4.03 0.84
CA ILE A 76 8.93 4.94 0.91
C ILE A 76 8.80 5.74 -0.39
N ASN A 77 9.89 6.29 -0.91
CA ASN A 77 9.85 7.07 -2.15
C ASN A 77 9.40 6.24 -3.35
N GLU A 78 9.89 5.00 -3.48
CA GLU A 78 9.47 4.08 -4.56
C GLU A 78 7.97 3.77 -4.47
N ILE A 79 7.44 3.54 -3.26
CA ILE A 79 6.01 3.26 -3.06
C ILE A 79 5.16 4.49 -3.36
N LYS A 80 5.56 5.69 -2.90
CA LYS A 80 4.82 6.94 -3.18
C LYS A 80 4.69 7.20 -4.68
N LEU A 81 5.71 6.85 -5.46
CA LEU A 81 5.66 6.92 -6.92
C LEU A 81 4.73 5.84 -7.53
N ALA A 82 4.59 4.68 -6.89
CA ALA A 82 3.75 3.57 -7.34
C ALA A 82 2.25 3.72 -7.00
N SER A 83 1.94 4.32 -5.85
CA SER A 83 0.61 4.29 -5.21
C SER A 83 -0.15 5.61 -5.24
N ILE A 84 0.45 6.68 -5.79
CA ILE A 84 0.10 8.09 -5.53
C ILE A 84 0.49 8.50 -4.09
N ASP A 85 0.97 9.74 -3.95
CA ASP A 85 1.39 10.33 -2.67
C ASP A 85 0.21 10.40 -1.67
N ASP A 86 0.41 9.87 -0.46
CA ASP A 86 -0.56 9.89 0.63
C ASP A 86 -0.56 11.21 1.42
N GLY A 87 0.22 12.20 0.97
CA GLY A 87 0.36 13.52 1.58
C GLY A 87 1.26 13.55 2.81
N LYS A 88 1.87 12.41 3.19
CA LYS A 88 2.72 12.30 4.37
C LYS A 88 4.21 12.31 4.00
N GLY A 89 4.98 13.08 4.76
CA GLY A 89 6.43 13.17 4.68
C GLY A 89 7.17 11.98 5.30
N LEU A 90 8.48 11.93 5.08
CA LEU A 90 9.40 10.95 5.71
C LEU A 90 9.61 11.25 7.20
N SER A 91 9.58 12.53 7.56
CA SER A 91 9.84 13.03 8.92
C SER A 91 8.58 13.39 9.69
N ASP A 92 7.40 13.05 9.16
CA ASP A 92 6.14 13.30 9.85
C ASP A 92 6.12 12.52 11.17
N PRO A 93 5.71 13.15 12.29
CA PRO A 93 5.72 12.47 13.59
C PRO A 93 4.93 11.17 13.56
N PHE A 94 5.56 10.07 13.98
CA PHE A 94 4.89 8.79 14.15
C PHE A 94 4.83 8.42 15.64
N PRO A 95 3.65 8.09 16.18
CA PRO A 95 3.54 7.68 17.57
C PRO A 95 4.22 6.32 17.76
N ILE A 96 5.36 6.32 18.45
CA ILE A 96 6.08 5.11 18.87
C ILE A 96 6.21 5.07 20.38
N ASP A 97 6.41 3.87 20.93
CA ASP A 97 6.80 3.73 22.33
C ASP A 97 8.29 4.05 22.47
N THR A 98 8.59 5.25 22.95
CA THR A 98 9.96 5.74 23.20
C THR A 98 10.57 5.18 24.49
N ARG A 99 9.82 4.40 25.28
CA ARG A 99 10.33 3.77 26.51
C ARG A 99 11.02 2.44 26.26
N LEU A 100 10.96 1.92 25.03
CA LEU A 100 11.57 0.65 24.67
C LEU A 100 13.10 0.70 24.78
N SER A 101 13.67 -0.43 25.20
CA SER A 101 15.10 -0.66 25.17
C SER A 101 15.62 -0.63 23.73
N PRO A 102 16.92 -0.34 23.52
CA PRO A 102 17.54 -0.41 22.19
C PRO A 102 17.24 -1.70 21.43
N HIS A 103 17.43 -2.84 22.10
CA HIS A 103 17.16 -4.15 21.54
C HIS A 103 15.69 -4.32 21.13
N ASP A 104 14.75 -3.88 21.96
CA ASP A 104 13.32 -3.96 21.65
C ASP A 104 12.91 -3.03 20.51
N ARG A 105 13.57 -1.88 20.35
CA ARG A 105 13.35 -0.98 19.21
C ARG A 105 13.81 -1.60 17.91
N PHE A 106 14.99 -2.22 17.85
CA PHE A 106 15.45 -2.94 16.66
C PHE A 106 14.53 -4.12 16.31
N ARG A 107 14.14 -4.90 17.33
CA ARG A 107 13.16 -5.98 17.12
C ARG A 107 11.85 -5.43 16.56
N LYS A 108 11.35 -4.30 17.09
CA LYS A 108 10.11 -3.71 16.62
C LYS A 108 10.21 -3.16 15.21
N ALA A 109 11.33 -2.53 14.86
CA ALA A 109 11.62 -2.11 13.50
C ALA A 109 11.64 -3.30 12.54
N ASN A 110 12.27 -4.42 12.92
CA ASN A 110 12.29 -5.65 12.12
C ASN A 110 10.89 -6.25 11.90
N GLU A 111 10.04 -6.28 12.92
CA GLU A 111 8.63 -6.72 12.78
C GLU A 111 7.87 -5.87 11.75
N LEU A 112 8.07 -4.55 11.79
CA LEU A 112 7.42 -3.60 10.87
C LEU A 112 7.97 -3.72 9.44
N LEU A 113 9.28 -3.88 9.28
CA LEU A 113 9.92 -4.12 7.97
C LEU A 113 9.38 -5.41 7.34
N TRP A 114 9.24 -6.48 8.13
CA TRP A 114 8.66 -7.73 7.67
C TRP A 114 7.17 -7.57 7.28
N SER A 115 6.39 -6.83 8.07
CA SER A 115 4.99 -6.51 7.75
C SER A 115 4.89 -5.75 6.42
N ALA A 116 5.70 -4.69 6.25
CA ALA A 116 5.77 -3.93 5.01
C ALA A 116 6.17 -4.78 3.80
N HIS A 117 7.17 -5.66 3.93
CA HIS A 117 7.54 -6.61 2.88
C HIS A 117 6.34 -7.44 2.44
N ASN A 118 5.62 -8.03 3.39
CA ASN A 118 4.48 -8.90 3.10
C ASN A 118 3.33 -8.16 2.42
N ASP A 119 3.10 -6.91 2.79
CA ASP A 119 2.07 -6.09 2.16
C ASP A 119 2.48 -5.67 0.74
N LEU A 120 3.75 -5.30 0.54
CA LEU A 120 4.29 -5.04 -0.80
C LEU A 120 4.24 -6.27 -1.69
N ALA A 121 4.51 -7.47 -1.16
CA ALA A 121 4.44 -8.71 -1.93
C ALA A 121 3.02 -9.04 -2.41
N LYS A 122 2.00 -8.60 -1.66
CA LYS A 122 0.57 -8.76 -2.03
C LYS A 122 0.06 -7.62 -2.91
N ALA A 123 0.65 -6.44 -2.79
CA ALA A 123 0.29 -5.29 -3.59
C ALA A 123 0.72 -5.52 -5.05
N GLU A 124 -0.22 -5.31 -5.98
CA GLU A 124 -0.03 -4.84 -7.36
C GLU A 124 -0.78 -5.67 -8.39
N ASP A 125 -1.80 -5.04 -8.96
CA ASP A 125 -2.48 -5.54 -10.14
C ASP A 125 -2.02 -4.78 -11.41
N VAL A 126 -1.37 -3.62 -11.25
CA VAL A 126 -1.05 -2.68 -12.33
C VAL A 126 0.37 -2.95 -12.87
N PRO A 127 0.51 -3.33 -14.15
CA PRO A 127 1.83 -3.67 -14.71
C PRO A 127 2.87 -2.54 -14.62
N SER A 128 2.45 -1.28 -14.72
CA SER A 128 3.36 -0.11 -14.68
C SER A 128 4.00 0.12 -13.32
N SER A 129 3.36 -0.31 -12.23
CA SER A 129 3.83 -0.06 -10.85
C SER A 129 4.70 -1.20 -10.29
N ARG A 130 4.72 -2.37 -10.95
CA ARG A 130 5.55 -3.54 -10.58
C ARG A 130 7.03 -3.22 -10.41
N GLY A 131 7.59 -2.40 -11.31
CA GLY A 131 9.00 -2.03 -11.26
C GLY A 131 9.35 -1.23 -10.00
N LEU A 132 8.51 -0.27 -9.63
CA LEU A 132 8.65 0.56 -8.43
C LEU A 132 8.52 -0.30 -7.18
N ARG A 133 7.47 -1.14 -7.11
CA ARG A 133 7.26 -2.09 -6.03
C ARG A 133 8.44 -3.03 -5.81
N ASN A 134 8.97 -3.64 -6.87
CA ASN A 134 10.11 -4.56 -6.75
C ASN A 134 11.35 -3.86 -6.19
N ARG A 135 11.59 -2.59 -6.56
CA ARG A 135 12.67 -1.79 -5.97
C ARG A 135 12.41 -1.48 -4.50
N ALA A 136 11.17 -1.13 -4.15
CA ALA A 136 10.78 -0.94 -2.75
C ALA A 136 11.06 -2.20 -1.91
N ILE A 137 10.69 -3.39 -2.39
CA ILE A 137 10.97 -4.67 -1.71
C ILE A 137 12.48 -4.86 -1.49
N ILE A 138 13.31 -4.59 -2.50
CA ILE A 138 14.78 -4.69 -2.37
C ILE A 138 15.29 -3.79 -1.24
N HIS A 139 14.78 -2.56 -1.15
CA HIS A 139 15.15 -1.62 -0.10
C HIS A 139 14.68 -2.09 1.28
N VAL A 140 13.46 -2.61 1.39
CA VAL A 140 12.95 -3.18 2.66
C VAL A 140 13.80 -4.36 3.12
N ASP A 141 14.17 -5.26 2.21
CA ASP A 141 14.99 -6.43 2.54
C ASP A 141 16.40 -6.04 3.02
N ARG A 142 16.99 -5.02 2.38
CA ARG A 142 18.28 -4.47 2.82
C ARG A 142 18.19 -3.82 4.19
N ALA A 143 17.14 -3.02 4.43
CA ALA A 143 16.90 -2.45 5.75
C ALA A 143 16.78 -3.55 6.81
N HIS A 144 16.03 -4.62 6.53
CA HIS A 144 15.87 -5.75 7.43
C HIS A 144 17.20 -6.42 7.78
N GLN A 145 18.04 -6.70 6.78
CA GLN A 145 19.37 -7.28 6.99
C GLN A 145 20.28 -6.40 7.86
N ILE A 146 20.23 -5.07 7.65
CA ILE A 146 21.03 -4.11 8.41
C ILE A 146 20.54 -4.04 9.87
N VAL A 147 19.24 -3.93 10.09
CA VAL A 147 18.65 -3.85 11.43
C VAL A 147 18.91 -5.14 12.22
N ASP A 148 18.79 -6.29 11.58
CA ASP A 148 19.13 -7.59 12.17
C ASP A 148 20.62 -7.72 12.55
N ALA A 149 21.52 -7.17 11.74
CA ALA A 149 22.95 -7.07 12.09
C ALA A 149 23.19 -6.11 13.27
N ALA A 150 22.53 -4.94 13.29
CA ALA A 150 22.62 -3.98 14.37
C ALA A 150 22.07 -4.55 15.69
N GLN A 151 20.95 -5.27 15.64
CA GLN A 151 20.34 -5.93 16.80
C GLN A 151 21.29 -6.95 17.43
N ARG A 152 21.92 -7.80 16.61
CA ARG A 152 22.94 -8.75 17.09
C ARG A 152 24.12 -8.04 17.72
N THR A 153 24.56 -6.95 17.12
CA THR A 153 25.73 -6.18 17.54
C THR A 153 25.46 -5.47 18.87
N ALA A 154 24.27 -4.91 19.04
CA ALA A 154 23.81 -4.28 20.28
C ALA A 154 23.55 -5.26 21.43
N HIS A 155 23.28 -6.55 21.15
CA HIS A 155 23.09 -7.57 22.20
C HIS A 155 24.38 -7.89 22.99
N TRP A 156 25.56 -7.54 22.45
CA TRP A 156 26.85 -7.85 23.08
C TRP A 156 27.49 -6.67 23.84
N GLU A 157 26.73 -5.58 24.06
CA GLU A 157 27.09 -4.46 24.94
C GLU A 157 26.19 -4.44 26.19
#